data_AF-A0A377LX55-F1
#
_entry.id   AF-A0A377LX55-F1
#
_cell.length_a   1.000
_cell.length_b   1.000
_cell.length_c   1.000
_cell.angle_alpha   90.00
_cell.angle_beta   90.00
_cell.angle_gamma   90.00
#
_symmetry.space_group_name_H-M   'P 1'
#
loop_
_entity.id
_entity.type
_entity.pdbx_description
1 polymer ?
#
loop_
_entity_poly.entity_id
_entity_poly.type
_entity_poly.pdbx_seq_one_letter_code
_entity_poly.pdbx_strand_id
1 'polypeptide(L)'
;MECGTPEREQARYTGSLDHKALLTSAANLIPKKGSSAWYFPKAPAIPLLRSHGRWGWNCALRTDISDTEGRLPHRVLLALSPKEGECFNDRMVIRGPDQRYSEDYTALTQAFYLFM
;
A
#
# COMPACT_ATOMS: atom_id res chain seq x y z
N MET A 1 21.56 -2.54 3.41
CA MET A 1 21.79 -4.00 3.47
C MET A 1 21.97 -4.45 2.04
N GLU A 2 23.17 -4.84 1.64
CA GLU A 2 23.45 -5.27 0.26
C GLU A 2 22.84 -6.65 0.01
N CYS A 3 22.32 -6.87 -1.19
CA CYS A 3 21.83 -8.19 -1.58
C CYS A 3 23.01 -9.09 -1.95
N GLY A 4 22.99 -10.35 -1.49
CA GLY A 4 24.11 -11.27 -1.73
C GLY A 4 24.33 -11.72 -3.17
N THR A 5 23.50 -11.28 -4.13
CA THR A 5 23.62 -11.58 -5.57
C THR A 5 22.94 -10.47 -6.40
N PRO A 6 23.43 -10.14 -7.60
CA PRO A 6 22.79 -9.16 -8.50
C PRO A 6 21.33 -9.48 -8.86
N GLU A 7 20.96 -10.75 -9.01
CA GLU A 7 19.60 -11.17 -9.34
C GLU A 7 18.62 -10.87 -8.20
N ARG A 8 19.07 -11.07 -6.96
CA ARG A 8 18.31 -10.69 -5.74
C ARG A 8 18.22 -9.18 -5.59
N GLU A 9 19.27 -8.46 -5.98
CA GLU A 9 19.25 -7.00 -5.99
C GLU A 9 18.21 -6.50 -7.00
N GLN A 10 18.23 -6.98 -8.24
CA GLN A 10 17.26 -6.61 -9.27
C GLN A 10 15.82 -7.00 -8.90
N ALA A 11 15.61 -8.18 -8.30
CA ALA A 11 14.29 -8.64 -7.88
C ALA A 11 13.73 -7.86 -6.68
N ARG A 12 14.59 -7.35 -5.79
CA ARG A 12 14.18 -6.61 -4.58
C ARG A 12 14.18 -5.10 -4.77
N TYR A 13 15.03 -4.59 -5.63
CA TYR A 13 15.27 -3.18 -5.87
C TYR A 13 15.28 -2.91 -7.38
N THR A 14 14.18 -2.39 -7.89
CA THR A 14 14.17 -1.79 -9.23
C THR A 14 14.72 -0.37 -9.14
N GLY A 15 16.05 -0.22 -9.18
CA GLY A 15 16.71 1.08 -9.20
C GLY A 15 16.39 1.94 -10.44
N SER A 16 15.76 1.35 -11.45
CA SER A 16 15.37 2.00 -12.71
C SER A 16 13.94 2.57 -12.72
N LEU A 17 13.09 2.21 -11.76
CA LEU A 17 11.68 2.60 -11.75
C LEU A 17 11.35 3.39 -10.48
N ASP A 18 11.22 4.70 -10.63
CA ASP A 18 10.71 5.56 -9.56
C ASP A 18 9.18 5.37 -9.37
N HIS A 19 8.64 5.92 -8.27
CA HIS A 19 7.21 5.81 -7.97
C HIS A 19 6.33 6.37 -9.11
N LYS A 20 6.81 7.39 -9.83
CA LYS A 20 6.05 8.01 -10.91
C LYS A 20 5.97 7.09 -12.12
N ALA A 21 7.07 6.47 -12.51
CA ALA A 21 7.14 5.50 -13.61
C ALA A 21 6.26 4.28 -13.32
N LEU A 22 6.30 3.79 -12.08
CA LEU A 22 5.45 2.68 -11.62
C LEU A 22 3.95 3.04 -11.68
N LEU A 23 3.56 4.20 -11.16
CA LEU A 23 2.17 4.66 -11.19
C LEU A 23 1.69 4.94 -12.62
N THR A 24 2.53 5.51 -13.47
CA THR A 24 2.19 5.74 -14.89
C THR A 24 1.98 4.41 -15.61
N SER A 25 2.85 3.42 -15.36
CA SER A 25 2.73 2.09 -15.97
C SER A 25 1.47 1.37 -15.50
N ALA A 26 1.17 1.43 -14.20
CA ALA A 26 -0.07 0.87 -13.65
C ALA A 26 -1.32 1.50 -14.29
N ALA A 27 -1.29 2.81 -14.60
CA ALA A 27 -2.43 3.51 -15.17
C ALA A 27 -2.74 3.01 -16.58
N ASN A 28 -1.70 2.68 -17.34
CA ASN A 28 -1.81 2.16 -18.70
C ASN A 28 -2.26 0.69 -18.75
N LEU A 29 -2.05 -0.07 -17.68
CA LEU A 29 -2.39 -1.50 -17.62
C LEU A 29 -3.76 -1.77 -16.98
N ILE A 30 -4.31 -0.80 -16.24
CA ILE A 30 -5.55 -0.97 -15.50
C ILE A 30 -6.77 -0.61 -16.38
N PRO A 31 -7.86 -1.42 -16.33
CA PRO A 31 -9.10 -1.05 -17.00
C PRO A 31 -9.67 0.27 -16.50
N LYS A 32 -10.47 0.97 -17.30
CA LYS A 32 -11.07 2.29 -16.93
C LYS A 32 -11.85 2.30 -15.60
N LYS A 33 -12.31 1.14 -15.11
CA LYS A 33 -13.02 0.96 -13.83
C LYS A 33 -12.22 0.15 -12.80
N GLY A 34 -10.95 -0.14 -13.07
CA GLY A 34 -10.10 -0.91 -12.17
C GLY A 34 -9.39 -0.03 -11.14
N SER A 35 -8.69 -0.69 -10.22
CA SER A 35 -7.88 -0.01 -9.20
C SER A 35 -6.55 -0.74 -9.01
N SER A 36 -5.54 0.00 -8.60
CA SER A 36 -4.21 -0.51 -8.27
C SER A 36 -4.02 -0.51 -6.75
N ALA A 37 -3.57 -1.64 -6.18
CA ALA A 37 -3.28 -1.75 -4.76
C ALA A 37 -1.79 -1.51 -4.48
N TRP A 38 -1.51 -0.65 -3.50
CA TRP A 38 -0.16 -0.27 -3.11
C TRP A 38 0.04 -0.34 -1.60
N TYR A 39 1.27 -0.62 -1.20
CA TYR A 39 1.69 -0.62 0.20
C TYR A 39 2.93 0.26 0.36
N PHE A 40 2.87 1.22 1.28
CA PHE A 40 3.95 2.17 1.50
C PHE A 40 4.22 2.37 3.00
N PRO A 41 5.44 2.79 3.36
CA PRO A 41 5.63 3.55 4.60
C PRO A 41 4.78 4.84 4.52
N LYS A 42 4.23 5.28 5.65
CA LYS A 42 3.28 6.41 5.67
C LYS A 42 3.88 7.73 5.14
N ALA A 43 5.16 8.01 5.46
CA ALA A 43 5.80 9.26 5.07
C ALA A 43 5.91 9.46 3.54
N PRO A 44 6.43 8.48 2.76
CA PRO A 44 6.43 8.55 1.29
C PRO A 44 5.05 8.57 0.62
N ALA A 45 4.02 8.03 1.26
CA ALA A 45 2.67 7.98 0.67
C ALA A 45 1.97 9.34 0.66
N ILE A 46 2.28 10.22 1.62
CA ILE A 46 1.61 11.51 1.77
C ILE A 46 1.83 12.41 0.54
N PRO A 47 3.05 12.61 0.01
CA PRO A 47 3.26 13.38 -1.21
C PRO A 47 2.56 12.79 -2.45
N LEU A 48 2.49 11.45 -2.56
CA LEU A 48 1.77 10.76 -3.64
C LEU A 48 0.27 11.08 -3.59
N LEU A 49 -0.32 11.00 -2.39
CA LEU A 49 -1.73 11.35 -2.18
C LEU A 49 -2.02 12.84 -2.31
N ARG A 50 -1.05 13.72 -2.02
CA ARG A 50 -1.23 15.17 -2.25
C ARG A 50 -1.10 15.57 -3.72
N SER A 51 -0.49 14.71 -4.54
CA SER A 51 -0.35 14.93 -5.99
C SER A 51 -1.61 14.51 -6.78
N HIS A 52 -2.73 14.28 -6.10
CA HIS A 52 -4.03 13.99 -6.72
C HIS A 52 -4.36 15.00 -7.81
N GLY A 53 -4.87 14.50 -8.94
CA GLY A 53 -5.11 15.26 -10.16
C GLY A 53 -3.89 15.43 -11.08
N ARG A 54 -2.66 15.55 -10.55
CA ARG A 54 -1.48 15.82 -11.41
C ARG A 54 -1.06 14.62 -12.26
N TRP A 55 -1.30 13.39 -11.76
CA TRP A 55 -0.91 12.14 -12.43
C TRP A 55 -2.10 11.25 -12.80
N GLY A 56 -3.32 11.80 -12.78
CA GLY A 56 -4.52 11.06 -13.18
C GLY A 56 -4.91 9.92 -12.22
N TRP A 57 -4.52 10.02 -10.94
CA TRP A 57 -4.88 9.05 -9.90
C TRP A 57 -5.68 9.70 -8.78
N ASN A 58 -6.69 8.97 -8.32
CA ASN A 58 -7.55 9.30 -7.20
C ASN A 58 -7.53 8.15 -6.19
N CYS A 59 -7.49 8.48 -4.90
CA CYS A 59 -7.67 7.48 -3.85
C CYS A 59 -9.11 6.96 -3.87
N ALA A 60 -9.26 5.63 -3.90
CA ALA A 60 -10.53 4.94 -3.66
C ALA A 60 -10.59 4.35 -2.25
N LEU A 61 -9.46 3.83 -1.75
CA LEU A 61 -9.33 3.28 -0.40
C LEU A 61 -7.99 3.67 0.21
N ARG A 62 -7.98 3.98 1.50
CA ARG A 62 -6.80 4.18 2.31
C ARG A 62 -6.97 3.54 3.67
N THR A 63 -6.06 2.62 3.99
CA THR A 63 -5.98 1.99 5.31
C THR A 63 -4.67 2.37 5.98
N ASP A 64 -4.76 3.18 7.04
CA ASP A 64 -3.60 3.54 7.87
C ASP A 64 -3.30 2.39 8.85
N ILE A 65 -2.06 1.88 8.88
CA ILE A 65 -1.70 0.69 9.67
C ILE A 65 -0.69 1.04 10.78
N SER A 66 -1.01 0.65 12.02
CA SER A 66 -0.08 0.67 13.16
C SER A 66 0.18 -0.72 13.72
N ASP A 67 1.29 -0.91 14.43
CA ASP A 67 1.58 -2.20 15.07
C ASP A 67 0.54 -2.55 16.15
N THR A 68 0.17 -1.55 16.95
CA THR A 68 -0.77 -1.61 18.08
C THR A 68 -1.62 -0.34 18.11
N GLU A 69 -2.65 -0.30 18.96
CA GLU A 69 -3.52 0.87 19.16
C GLU A 69 -2.75 2.11 19.66
N GLY A 70 -1.82 1.94 20.59
CA GLY A 70 -1.06 3.05 21.19
C GLY A 70 0.02 3.65 20.29
N ARG A 71 0.22 3.12 19.07
CA ARG A 71 1.24 3.61 18.13
C ARG A 71 0.61 4.39 16.99
N LEU A 72 1.36 5.38 16.49
CA LEU A 72 0.97 6.07 15.27
C LEU A 72 1.10 5.13 14.05
N PRO A 73 0.22 5.27 13.04
CA PRO A 73 0.36 4.50 11.81
C PRO A 73 1.67 4.86 11.12
N HIS A 74 2.40 3.84 10.69
CA HIS A 74 3.69 3.99 10.01
C HIS A 74 3.68 3.33 8.62
N ARG A 75 2.60 2.62 8.29
CA ARG A 75 2.33 2.03 6.98
C ARG A 75 0.95 2.46 6.49
N VAL A 76 0.75 2.38 5.19
CA VAL A 76 -0.54 2.64 4.56
C VAL A 76 -0.75 1.70 3.38
N LEU A 77 -1.95 1.13 3.28
CA LEU A 77 -2.45 0.48 2.08
C LEU A 77 -3.30 1.47 1.30
N LEU A 78 -3.13 1.50 -0.01
CA LEU A 78 -3.87 2.38 -0.91
C LEU A 78 -4.46 1.59 -2.07
N ALA A 79 -5.73 1.85 -2.38
CA ALA A 79 -6.29 1.56 -3.69
C ALA A 79 -6.40 2.87 -4.48
N LEU A 80 -5.71 2.94 -5.61
CA LEU A 80 -5.72 4.09 -6.51
C LEU A 80 -6.51 3.77 -7.78
N SER A 81 -7.35 4.70 -8.21
CA SER A 81 -8.20 4.59 -9.39
C SER A 81 -7.97 5.79 -10.33
N PRO A 82 -7.98 5.59 -11.66
CA PRO A 82 -7.93 6.71 -12.60
C PRO A 82 -9.25 7.51 -12.61
N LYS A 83 -10.35 6.90 -12.18
CA LYS A 83 -11.66 7.54 -12.05
C LYS A 83 -11.74 8.30 -10.73
N GLU A 84 -12.26 9.53 -10.78
CA GLU A 84 -12.62 10.31 -9.60
C GLU A 84 -13.73 9.64 -8.79
N GLY A 85 -13.68 9.84 -7.47
CA GLY A 85 -14.63 9.28 -6.53
C GLY A 85 -14.23 9.59 -5.09
N GLU A 86 -15.03 9.10 -4.15
CA GLU A 86 -14.74 9.20 -2.73
C GLU A 86 -13.57 8.28 -2.35
N CYS A 87 -12.68 8.77 -1.50
CA CYS A 87 -11.63 7.98 -0.87
C CYS A 87 -12.14 7.49 0.47
N PHE A 88 -12.42 6.19 0.59
CA PHE A 88 -12.75 5.59 1.88
C PHE A 88 -11.48 5.51 2.74
N ASN A 89 -11.56 5.97 3.98
CA ASN A 89 -10.43 5.97 4.89
C ASN A 89 -10.78 5.14 6.13
N ASP A 90 -9.93 4.18 6.45
CA ASP A 90 -10.01 3.40 7.66
C ASP A 90 -8.63 3.21 8.32
N ARG A 91 -8.64 2.46 9.42
CA ARG A 91 -7.46 2.18 10.21
C ARG A 91 -7.47 0.74 10.64
N MET A 92 -6.30 0.11 10.61
CA MET A 92 -6.08 -1.25 11.09
C MET A 92 -4.88 -1.28 12.05
N VAL A 93 -4.98 -2.09 13.10
CA VAL A 93 -3.85 -2.44 13.97
C VAL A 93 -3.42 -3.86 13.67
N ILE A 94 -2.12 -4.16 13.71
CA ILE A 94 -1.63 -5.53 13.49
C ILE A 94 -1.92 -6.40 14.72
N ARG A 95 -1.71 -5.86 15.92
CA ARG A 95 -1.94 -6.54 17.19
C ARG A 95 -2.96 -5.79 18.04
N GLY A 96 -3.93 -6.55 18.56
CA GLY A 96 -4.95 -6.06 19.49
C GLY A 96 -4.39 -5.82 20.90
N PRO A 97 -5.26 -5.40 21.85
CA PRO A 97 -4.88 -5.14 23.24
C PRO A 97 -4.21 -6.33 23.95
N ASP A 98 -4.61 -7.55 23.59
CA ASP A 98 -4.09 -8.81 24.12
C ASP A 98 -2.77 -9.27 23.48
N GLN A 99 -2.17 -8.42 22.62
CA GLN A 99 -0.95 -8.70 21.84
C GLN A 99 -1.08 -9.82 20.81
N ARG A 100 -2.28 -10.36 20.58
CA ARG A 100 -2.56 -11.29 19.48
C ARG A 100 -2.80 -10.51 18.19
N TYR A 101 -2.70 -11.20 17.06
CA TYR A 101 -3.08 -10.61 15.78
C TYR A 101 -4.55 -10.18 15.83
N SER A 102 -4.82 -8.97 15.35
CA SER A 102 -6.20 -8.47 15.29
C SER A 102 -7.03 -9.28 14.31
N GLU A 103 -8.36 -9.22 14.48
CA GLU A 103 -9.30 -9.85 13.55
C GLU A 103 -9.14 -9.29 12.13
N ASP A 104 -9.03 -7.97 11.98
CA ASP A 104 -8.84 -7.31 10.68
C ASP A 104 -7.55 -7.76 9.98
N TYR A 105 -6.44 -7.82 10.72
CA TYR A 105 -5.16 -8.27 10.17
C TYR A 105 -5.21 -9.76 9.78
N THR A 106 -5.85 -10.58 10.61
CA THR A 106 -6.05 -12.00 10.36
C THR A 106 -6.91 -12.21 9.11
N ALA A 107 -8.05 -11.53 9.00
CA ALA A 107 -8.94 -11.60 7.84
C ALA A 107 -8.24 -11.15 6.55
N LEU A 108 -7.39 -10.13 6.61
CA LEU A 108 -6.62 -9.64 5.48
C LEU A 108 -5.56 -10.65 5.00
N THR A 109 -4.94 -11.37 5.94
CA THR A 109 -3.73 -12.17 5.65
C THR A 109 -3.98 -13.67 5.59
N GLN A 110 -5.09 -14.17 6.15
CA GLN A 110 -5.41 -15.60 6.26
C GLN A 110 -5.26 -16.36 4.94
N ALA A 111 -5.66 -15.76 3.81
CA ALA A 111 -5.61 -16.43 2.50
C ALA A 111 -4.19 -16.72 2.02
N PHE A 112 -3.18 -16.06 2.60
CA PHE A 112 -1.76 -16.20 2.26
C PHE A 112 -0.98 -17.04 3.27
N TYR A 113 -1.53 -17.26 4.46
CA TYR A 113 -0.90 -18.08 5.49
C TYR A 113 -1.61 -19.42 5.56
N LEU A 114 -0.90 -20.48 5.17
CA LEU A 114 -1.43 -21.85 5.09
C LEU A 114 -1.83 -22.45 6.45
N PHE A 115 -1.49 -21.80 7.58
CA PHE A 115 -1.68 -22.36 8.94
C PHE A 115 -2.01 -21.30 10.02
N MET A 116 -2.59 -20.15 9.63
CA MET A 116 -3.10 -19.20 10.61
C MET A 116 -4.42 -19.65 11.22
#